data_AF-A0A817HGU8-F1
#
_entry.id   AF-A0A817HGU8-F1
#
_cell.length_a   1.000
_cell.length_b   1.000
_cell.length_c   1.000
_cell.angle_alpha   90.00
_cell.angle_beta   90.00
_cell.angle_gamma   90.00
#
_symmetry.space_group_name_H-M   'P 1'
#
loop_
_entity.id
_entity.type
_entity.pdbx_description
1 polymer ?
#
loop_
_entity_poly.entity_id
_entity_poly.type
_entity_poly.pdbx_seq_one_letter_code
_entity_poly.pdbx_strand_id
1 'polypeptide(L)'
;MFGRWEGGIWQTIPDRIDTALTWSNQQIFFFKGKHYWKTNRFQLQAGYPRLISDGFRGLDEHHFFTGHLDAAFIYSGDNHTYFIKDAMVWRLNKNVEFANSIDIDYPQFVSRWLHIGEKITSALQWINGRTYFFSHKTYYRYDHVKHQIDDSYPTYPRPISEWWLQCKHGSSSSEAVATAAYSHLSRWKRAAIIFESNYTGFENSNHNNGPREKKRNSLLINIFIFVITYYL
;
A
#
# COMPACT_ATOMS: atom_id res chain seq x y z
N MET A 1 -25.26 -2.87 1.92
CA MET A 1 -25.42 -2.63 0.47
C MET A 1 -24.14 -1.98 -0.01
N PHE A 2 -23.23 -2.79 -0.54
CA PHE A 2 -21.88 -2.39 -0.97
C PHE A 2 -22.00 -1.56 -2.26
N GLY A 3 -21.85 -0.25 -2.14
CA GLY A 3 -22.14 0.69 -3.22
C GLY A 3 -21.11 0.63 -4.34
N ARG A 4 -21.50 0.08 -5.49
CA ARG A 4 -21.38 0.59 -6.87
C ARG A 4 -20.14 1.43 -7.30
N TRP A 5 -18.98 1.24 -6.68
CA TRP A 5 -17.69 1.84 -7.11
C TRP A 5 -16.66 0.79 -7.54
N GLU A 6 -16.93 -0.50 -7.35
CA GLU A 6 -16.03 -1.59 -7.76
C GLU A 6 -15.97 -1.85 -9.28
N GLY A 7 -16.71 -1.09 -10.11
CA GLY A 7 -16.97 -1.48 -11.50
C GLY A 7 -15.91 -1.11 -12.54
N GLY A 8 -15.14 -0.01 -12.37
CA GLY A 8 -14.34 0.54 -13.48
C GLY A 8 -12.88 0.13 -13.47
N ILE A 9 -12.18 0.49 -12.41
CA ILE A 9 -10.71 0.36 -12.32
C ILE A 9 -10.31 -1.11 -12.34
N TRP A 10 -11.02 -1.93 -11.57
CA TRP A 10 -10.68 -3.33 -11.36
C TRP A 10 -10.93 -4.18 -12.58
N GLN A 11 -11.73 -3.72 -13.56
CA GLN A 11 -11.86 -4.36 -14.87
C GLN A 11 -10.65 -4.08 -15.77
N THR A 12 -9.95 -2.96 -15.55
CA THR A 12 -8.83 -2.49 -16.40
C THR A 12 -7.46 -2.83 -15.84
N ILE A 13 -7.35 -3.10 -14.54
CA ILE A 13 -6.14 -3.61 -13.88
C ILE A 13 -6.15 -5.15 -13.90
N PRO A 14 -5.01 -5.80 -14.20
CA PRO A 14 -4.93 -7.25 -14.20
C PRO A 14 -5.23 -7.81 -12.81
N ASP A 15 -5.72 -9.03 -12.79
CA ASP A 15 -5.72 -9.82 -11.57
C ASP A 15 -4.28 -10.08 -11.09
N ARG A 16 -4.13 -10.44 -9.81
CA ARG A 16 -2.91 -10.93 -9.17
C ARG A 16 -1.73 -10.02 -9.46
N ILE A 17 -1.91 -8.73 -9.19
CA ILE A 17 -0.81 -7.76 -9.12
C ILE A 17 0.24 -8.26 -8.13
N ASP A 18 1.48 -7.82 -8.30
CA ASP A 18 2.58 -8.16 -7.43
C ASP A 18 2.68 -7.19 -6.26
N THR A 19 2.56 -5.89 -6.57
CA THR A 19 2.56 -4.82 -5.59
C THR A 19 1.91 -3.56 -6.17
N ALA A 20 1.76 -2.53 -5.35
CA ALA A 20 1.29 -1.23 -5.78
C ALA A 20 1.95 -0.09 -4.99
N LEU A 21 2.15 1.04 -5.64
CA LEU A 21 2.70 2.27 -5.08
C LEU A 21 1.66 3.38 -5.16
N THR A 22 1.36 4.02 -4.03
CA THR A 22 0.61 5.28 -4.00
C THR A 22 1.59 6.44 -3.93
N TRP A 23 1.58 7.31 -4.94
CA TRP A 23 2.39 8.53 -4.96
C TRP A 23 1.64 9.72 -4.36
N SER A 24 2.38 10.77 -3.99
CA SER A 24 1.88 11.96 -3.30
C SER A 24 0.83 12.77 -4.08
N ASN A 25 0.73 12.56 -5.39
CA ASN A 25 -0.21 13.23 -6.29
C ASN A 25 -1.47 12.41 -6.61
N GLN A 26 -1.85 11.47 -5.73
CA GLN A 26 -3.01 10.57 -5.91
C GLN A 26 -2.88 9.63 -7.12
N GLN A 27 -1.67 9.47 -7.66
CA GLN A 27 -1.39 8.46 -8.66
C GLN A 27 -1.13 7.13 -7.95
N ILE A 28 -1.71 6.06 -8.51
CA ILE A 28 -1.47 4.70 -8.03
C ILE A 28 -0.88 3.90 -9.19
N PHE A 29 0.26 3.29 -8.92
CA PHE A 29 0.97 2.42 -9.83
C PHE A 29 0.75 0.98 -9.39
N PHE A 30 0.26 0.14 -10.27
CA PHE A 30 0.09 -1.30 -10.05
C PHE A 30 1.16 -2.04 -10.83
N PHE A 31 1.85 -2.99 -10.22
CA PHE A 31 2.94 -3.74 -10.85
C PHE A 31 2.55 -5.20 -11.04
N LYS A 32 2.86 -5.78 -12.20
CA LYS A 32 2.69 -7.22 -12.48
C LYS A 32 3.74 -7.71 -13.48
N GLY A 33 4.59 -8.62 -13.05
CA GLY A 33 5.76 -9.08 -13.79
C GLY A 33 6.62 -7.90 -14.21
N LYS A 34 6.96 -7.84 -15.49
CA LYS A 34 7.75 -6.74 -16.08
C LYS A 34 6.94 -5.47 -16.40
N HIS A 35 5.65 -5.44 -16.09
CA HIS A 35 4.76 -4.35 -16.49
C HIS A 35 4.22 -3.57 -15.29
N TYR A 36 3.82 -2.33 -15.54
CA TYR A 36 3.06 -1.54 -14.59
C TYR A 36 1.93 -0.76 -15.26
N TRP A 37 0.88 -0.49 -14.48
CA TRP A 37 -0.29 0.29 -14.84
C TRP A 37 -0.32 1.53 -13.97
N LYS A 38 -0.58 2.69 -14.56
CA LYS A 38 -0.73 3.95 -13.83
C LYS A 38 -2.18 4.37 -13.82
N THR A 39 -2.66 4.77 -12.66
CA THR A 39 -3.96 5.40 -12.51
C THR A 39 -3.80 6.81 -11.97
N ASN A 40 -4.74 7.68 -12.33
CA ASN A 40 -4.92 8.99 -11.72
C ASN A 40 -6.37 9.06 -11.24
N ARG A 41 -6.60 9.35 -9.96
CA ARG A 41 -7.94 9.36 -9.37
C ARG A 41 -8.75 8.15 -9.81
N PHE A 42 -8.17 6.96 -9.67
CA PHE A 42 -8.83 5.68 -9.98
C PHE A 42 -9.09 5.43 -11.48
N GLN A 43 -8.61 6.27 -12.39
CA GLN A 43 -8.76 6.06 -13.84
C GLN A 43 -7.46 5.59 -14.46
N LEU A 44 -7.48 4.44 -15.15
CA LEU A 44 -6.34 3.95 -15.92
C LEU A 44 -5.92 4.98 -16.95
N GLN A 45 -4.63 5.33 -16.96
CA GLN A 45 -4.08 6.29 -17.90
C GLN A 45 -3.86 5.66 -19.27
N ALA A 46 -4.01 6.46 -20.34
CA ALA A 46 -3.74 6.01 -21.70
C ALA A 46 -2.26 5.63 -21.88
N GLY A 47 -1.99 4.60 -22.69
CA GLY A 47 -0.64 4.11 -22.96
C GLY A 47 -0.05 3.21 -21.86
N TYR A 48 -0.88 2.64 -20.99
CA TYR A 48 -0.52 1.60 -20.03
C TYR A 48 -1.22 0.27 -20.37
N PRO A 49 -0.63 -0.90 -20.05
CA PRO A 49 0.62 -1.06 -19.29
C PRO A 49 1.88 -0.63 -20.05
N ARG A 50 2.92 -0.30 -19.28
CA ARG A 50 4.28 -0.05 -19.77
C ARG A 50 5.27 -1.01 -19.12
N LEU A 51 6.46 -1.15 -19.71
CA LEU A 51 7.54 -1.92 -19.06
C LEU A 51 8.09 -1.13 -17.88
N ILE A 52 8.37 -1.81 -16.76
CA ILE A 52 9.00 -1.18 -15.59
C ILE A 52 10.31 -0.52 -15.99
N SER A 53 11.08 -1.14 -16.90
CA SER A 53 12.31 -0.58 -17.48
C SER A 53 12.11 0.76 -18.20
N ASP A 54 10.91 1.04 -18.72
CA ASP A 54 10.65 2.31 -19.41
C ASP A 54 10.44 3.45 -18.40
N GLY A 55 9.60 3.19 -17.37
CA GLY A 55 9.15 4.20 -16.41
C GLY A 55 9.99 4.32 -15.14
N PHE A 56 10.70 3.27 -14.76
CA PHE A 56 11.52 3.16 -13.55
C PHE A 56 12.90 2.63 -13.90
N ARG A 57 13.59 3.37 -14.78
CA ARG A 57 14.89 3.01 -15.33
C ARG A 57 15.94 2.81 -14.24
N GLY A 58 16.74 1.76 -14.40
CA GLY A 58 17.78 1.38 -13.45
C GLY A 58 17.34 0.29 -12.47
N LEU A 59 16.02 0.01 -12.35
CA LEU A 59 15.58 -1.20 -11.66
C LEU A 59 16.00 -2.45 -12.44
N ASP A 60 15.91 -2.41 -13.76
CA ASP A 60 16.24 -3.48 -14.72
C ASP A 60 17.74 -3.64 -15.01
N GLU A 61 18.55 -2.64 -14.68
CA GLU A 61 20.00 -2.70 -14.83
C GLU A 61 20.58 -3.82 -13.95
N HIS A 62 21.56 -4.55 -14.49
CA HIS A 62 22.19 -5.75 -13.90
C HIS A 62 21.31 -7.02 -13.78
N HIS A 63 20.23 -7.15 -14.55
CA HIS A 63 19.35 -8.34 -14.58
C HIS A 63 18.66 -8.70 -13.26
N PHE A 64 18.77 -7.86 -12.21
CA PHE A 64 18.15 -8.13 -10.92
C PHE A 64 16.61 -8.07 -10.98
N PHE A 65 16.03 -7.28 -11.89
CA PHE A 65 14.58 -7.13 -12.05
C PHE A 65 13.92 -8.05 -13.08
N THR A 66 14.38 -9.29 -13.19
CA THR A 66 13.64 -10.34 -13.89
C THR A 66 12.59 -10.92 -12.96
N GLY A 67 11.41 -10.31 -12.83
CA GLY A 67 10.29 -10.93 -12.11
C GLY A 67 9.36 -9.97 -11.37
N HIS A 68 8.76 -10.51 -10.32
CA HIS A 68 7.72 -9.87 -9.52
C HIS A 68 8.32 -9.03 -8.39
N LEU A 69 7.76 -7.85 -8.16
CA LEU A 69 8.10 -6.98 -7.03
C LEU A 69 7.45 -7.47 -5.74
N ASP A 70 8.15 -7.42 -4.61
CA ASP A 70 7.56 -7.73 -3.31
C ASP A 70 6.94 -6.49 -2.66
N ALA A 71 7.53 -5.29 -2.81
CA ALA A 71 6.94 -4.04 -2.33
C ALA A 71 7.35 -2.82 -3.16
N ALA A 72 6.48 -1.80 -3.22
CA ALA A 72 6.79 -0.47 -3.71
C ALA A 72 6.14 0.58 -2.79
N PHE A 73 6.92 1.53 -2.25
CA PHE A 73 6.43 2.45 -1.23
C PHE A 73 7.22 3.77 -1.20
N ILE A 74 6.63 4.80 -0.60
CA ILE A 74 7.36 6.02 -0.20
C ILE A 74 7.92 5.80 1.20
N TYR A 75 9.23 6.01 1.40
CA TYR A 75 9.81 5.92 2.72
C TYR A 75 9.60 7.22 3.51
N SER A 76 9.20 7.12 4.77
CA SER A 76 8.87 8.27 5.62
C SER A 76 10.07 9.12 6.05
N GLY A 77 11.29 8.58 6.01
CA GLY A 77 12.47 9.33 6.45
C GLY A 77 12.98 10.36 5.44
N ASP A 78 12.90 10.06 4.14
CA ASP A 78 13.43 10.94 3.09
C ASP A 78 12.44 11.20 1.94
N ASN A 79 11.22 10.66 2.03
CA ASN A 79 10.17 10.73 1.02
C ASN A 79 10.58 10.19 -0.36
N HIS A 80 11.67 9.43 -0.48
CA HIS A 80 12.01 8.77 -1.74
C HIS A 80 11.13 7.53 -1.95
N THR A 81 11.07 7.10 -3.20
CA THR A 81 10.36 5.90 -3.63
C THR A 81 11.30 4.72 -3.58
N TYR A 82 10.86 3.67 -2.92
CA TYR A 82 11.62 2.46 -2.69
C TYR A 82 10.91 1.24 -3.28
N PHE A 83 11.72 0.30 -3.75
CA PHE A 83 11.27 -0.99 -4.25
C PHE A 83 11.97 -2.10 -3.48
N ILE A 84 11.23 -3.14 -3.11
CA ILE A 84 11.79 -4.36 -2.50
C ILE A 84 11.53 -5.54 -3.43
N LYS A 85 12.59 -6.33 -3.61
CA LYS A 85 12.54 -7.65 -4.24
C LYS A 85 13.47 -8.57 -3.48
N ASP A 86 12.92 -9.68 -3.01
CA ASP A 86 13.59 -10.67 -2.19
C ASP A 86 14.25 -10.03 -0.96
N ALA A 87 15.58 -10.11 -0.84
CA ALA A 87 16.33 -9.58 0.29
C ALA A 87 16.88 -8.16 0.03
N MET A 88 16.59 -7.56 -1.12
CA MET A 88 17.21 -6.31 -1.56
C MET A 88 16.19 -5.19 -1.64
N VAL A 89 16.64 -3.97 -1.35
CA VAL A 89 15.89 -2.73 -1.47
C VAL A 89 16.61 -1.79 -2.44
N TRP A 90 15.86 -1.11 -3.29
CA TRP A 90 16.32 -0.07 -4.22
C TRP A 90 15.65 1.26 -3.89
N ARG A 91 16.40 2.36 -3.98
CA ARG A 91 15.89 3.74 -3.86
C ARG A 91 15.98 4.44 -5.21
N LEU A 92 14.89 5.05 -5.66
CA LEU A 92 14.94 5.98 -6.78
C LEU A 92 15.65 7.26 -6.34
N ASN A 93 16.58 7.77 -7.15
CA ASN A 93 17.22 9.08 -6.92
C ASN A 93 16.20 10.23 -6.99
N LYS A 94 15.22 10.12 -7.90
CA LYS A 94 14.14 11.10 -8.06
C LYS A 94 12.79 10.41 -8.11
N ASN A 95 11.81 10.98 -7.41
CA ASN A 95 10.41 10.52 -7.45
C ASN A 95 9.69 10.99 -8.72
N VAL A 96 10.25 10.64 -9.88
CA VAL A 96 9.76 11.06 -11.18
C VAL A 96 9.78 9.86 -12.11
N GLU A 97 8.65 9.57 -12.75
CA GLU A 97 8.57 8.55 -13.78
C GLU A 97 9.46 8.96 -14.97
N PHE A 98 10.13 7.99 -15.60
CA PHE A 98 11.08 8.16 -16.70
C PHE A 98 12.41 8.82 -16.30
N ALA A 99 12.61 9.18 -15.03
CA ALA A 99 13.93 9.61 -14.58
C ALA A 99 14.91 8.42 -14.61
N ASN A 100 16.08 8.64 -15.19
CA ASN A 100 17.21 7.72 -15.03
C ASN A 100 17.79 7.96 -13.64
N SER A 101 17.70 6.98 -12.73
CA SER A 101 18.75 6.60 -11.76
C SER A 101 18.18 5.98 -10.49
N ILE A 102 18.66 4.78 -10.20
CA ILE A 102 18.77 4.28 -8.83
C ILE A 102 19.87 5.08 -8.14
N ASP A 103 19.69 5.33 -6.86
CA ASP A 103 20.71 5.98 -6.04
C ASP A 103 21.99 5.11 -5.97
N ILE A 104 23.16 5.74 -5.97
CA ILE A 104 24.46 5.07 -6.08
C ILE A 104 24.73 4.07 -4.94
N ASP A 105 24.16 4.31 -3.76
CA ASP A 105 24.35 3.45 -2.58
C ASP A 105 23.33 2.28 -2.52
N TYR A 106 22.60 2.03 -3.61
CA TYR A 106 21.59 0.99 -3.72
C TYR A 106 21.90 0.03 -4.88
N PRO A 107 21.54 -1.26 -4.75
CA PRO A 107 20.66 -1.81 -3.71
C PRO A 107 21.36 -2.18 -2.39
N GLN A 108 20.58 -2.20 -1.32
CA GLN A 108 21.02 -2.65 0.02
C GLN A 108 20.25 -3.88 0.48
N PHE A 109 20.80 -4.62 1.45
CA PHE A 109 20.06 -5.70 2.12
C PHE A 109 18.98 -5.13 3.03
N VAL A 110 17.75 -5.61 2.88
CA VAL A 110 16.59 -5.22 3.71
C VAL A 110 16.88 -5.44 5.20
N SER A 111 17.55 -6.54 5.55
CA SER A 111 17.89 -6.86 6.93
C SER A 111 18.87 -5.86 7.56
N ARG A 112 19.81 -5.32 6.78
CA ARG A 112 20.73 -4.27 7.23
C ARG A 112 20.03 -2.92 7.28
N TRP A 113 19.12 -2.67 6.35
CA TRP A 113 18.42 -1.38 6.21
C TRP A 113 17.30 -1.18 7.23
N LEU A 114 16.49 -2.21 7.51
CA LEU A 114 15.34 -2.13 8.42
C LEU A 114 15.54 -2.81 9.77
N HIS A 115 16.62 -3.57 9.94
CA HIS A 115 16.77 -4.50 11.07
C HIS A 115 15.64 -5.54 11.15
N ILE A 116 15.04 -5.90 10.00
CA ILE A 116 14.04 -6.96 9.87
C ILE A 116 14.67 -8.16 9.15
N GLY A 117 14.76 -9.31 9.84
CA GLY A 117 15.29 -10.55 9.26
C GLY A 117 14.30 -11.31 8.37
N GLU A 118 13.02 -10.99 8.49
CA GLU A 118 11.93 -11.64 7.74
C GLU A 118 11.79 -11.08 6.31
N LYS A 119 11.24 -11.91 5.39
CA LYS A 119 10.92 -11.46 4.04
C LYS A 119 9.76 -10.46 4.08
N ILE A 120 9.97 -9.28 3.52
CA ILE A 120 8.91 -8.29 3.32
C ILE A 120 8.08 -8.71 2.11
N THR A 121 6.76 -8.74 2.29
CA THR A 121 5.79 -9.15 1.26
C THR A 121 4.93 -7.99 0.77
N SER A 122 4.98 -6.84 1.45
CA SER A 122 4.36 -5.59 1.04
C SER A 122 4.85 -4.47 1.96
N ALA A 123 4.75 -3.22 1.52
CA ALA A 123 5.03 -2.05 2.33
C ALA A 123 4.18 -0.87 1.85
N LEU A 124 3.89 0.07 2.76
CA LEU A 124 3.17 1.30 2.42
C LEU A 124 3.55 2.43 3.39
N GLN A 125 3.46 3.67 2.92
CA GLN A 125 3.41 4.83 3.80
C GLN A 125 1.95 5.09 4.17
N TRP A 126 1.64 5.07 5.46
CA TRP A 126 0.29 5.36 5.93
C TRP A 126 0.05 6.86 5.98
N ILE A 127 -1.23 7.26 5.99
CA ILE A 127 -1.63 8.67 6.06
C ILE A 127 -1.12 9.42 7.30
N ASN A 128 -0.63 8.70 8.31
CA ASN A 128 0.04 9.29 9.48
C ASN A 128 1.52 9.62 9.22
N GLY A 129 1.99 9.49 7.99
CA GLY A 129 3.37 9.76 7.58
C GLY A 129 4.37 8.69 8.02
N ARG A 130 3.93 7.51 8.50
CA ARG A 130 4.82 6.41 8.89
C ARG A 130 4.83 5.30 7.86
N THR A 131 5.97 4.63 7.72
CA THR A 131 6.11 3.48 6.84
C THR A 131 5.82 2.18 7.58
N TYR A 132 5.00 1.33 6.99
CA TYR A 132 4.61 0.03 7.52
C TYR A 132 5.09 -1.06 6.56
N PHE A 133 5.70 -2.10 7.13
CA PHE A 133 6.24 -3.24 6.40
C PHE A 133 5.47 -4.50 6.80
N PHE A 134 5.04 -5.28 5.83
CA PHE A 134 4.24 -6.48 6.05
C PHE A 134 5.08 -7.71 5.75
N SER A 135 4.99 -8.71 6.63
CA SER A 135 5.62 -10.01 6.45
C SER A 135 4.66 -11.10 6.88
N HIS A 136 4.27 -11.93 5.93
CA HIS A 136 3.32 -13.04 6.13
C HIS A 136 2.03 -12.59 6.83
N LYS A 137 1.84 -12.99 8.09
CA LYS A 137 0.65 -12.71 8.91
C LYS A 137 0.82 -11.50 9.83
N THR A 138 1.97 -10.83 9.75
CA THR A 138 2.36 -9.79 10.69
C THR A 138 2.83 -8.53 9.98
N TYR A 139 2.89 -7.43 10.71
CA TYR A 139 3.42 -6.19 10.19
C TYR A 139 4.26 -5.46 11.24
N TYR A 140 5.12 -4.58 10.73
CA TYR A 140 6.03 -3.72 11.47
C TYR A 140 5.68 -2.27 11.15
N ARG A 141 5.80 -1.40 12.15
CA ARG A 141 5.81 0.06 11.94
C ARG A 141 7.24 0.54 12.13
N TYR A 142 7.78 1.26 11.15
CA TYR A 142 9.14 1.78 11.24
C TYR A 142 9.14 3.20 11.78
N ASP A 143 10.03 3.45 12.73
CA ASP A 143 10.32 4.77 13.26
C ASP A 143 11.54 5.34 12.51
N HIS A 144 11.28 6.20 11.53
CA HIS A 144 12.33 6.84 10.74
C HIS A 144 13.12 7.90 11.54
N VAL A 145 12.69 8.29 12.74
CA VAL A 145 13.44 9.22 13.59
C VAL A 145 14.46 8.44 14.42
N LYS A 146 14.04 7.29 14.97
CA LYS A 146 14.92 6.40 15.74
C LYS A 146 15.74 5.43 14.88
N HIS A 147 15.45 5.34 13.59
CA HIS A 147 16.06 4.37 12.65
C HIS A 147 15.89 2.91 13.12
N GLN A 148 14.69 2.56 13.59
CA GLN A 148 14.41 1.21 14.08
C GLN A 148 12.91 0.88 13.96
N ILE A 149 12.56 -0.37 14.23
CA ILE A 149 11.18 -0.75 14.46
C ILE A 149 10.65 -0.01 15.68
N ASP A 150 9.44 0.53 15.54
CA ASP A 150 8.76 1.25 16.61
C ASP A 150 8.59 0.36 17.85
N ASP A 151 8.89 0.93 19.02
CA ASP A 151 8.93 0.25 20.32
C ASP A 151 7.65 0.42 21.15
N SER A 152 6.60 1.02 20.58
CA SER A 152 5.34 1.26 21.30
C SER A 152 4.62 -0.04 21.68
N TYR A 153 3.97 -0.01 22.83
CA TYR A 153 3.14 -1.13 23.29
C TYR A 153 1.76 -1.14 22.59
N PRO A 154 1.23 -2.32 22.22
CA PRO A 154 1.89 -3.64 22.22
C PRO A 154 3.03 -3.70 21.20
N THR A 155 4.12 -4.41 21.48
CA THR A 155 5.31 -4.37 20.62
C THR A 155 5.06 -4.92 19.21
N TYR A 156 5.90 -4.52 18.25
CA TYR A 156 5.92 -5.08 16.90
C TYR A 156 6.85 -6.31 16.81
N PRO A 157 6.61 -7.26 15.89
CA PRO A 157 5.54 -7.27 14.89
C PRO A 157 4.16 -7.59 15.47
N ARG A 158 3.10 -7.02 14.87
CA ARG A 158 1.71 -7.23 15.30
C ARG A 158 0.91 -8.03 14.26
N PRO A 159 -0.15 -8.78 14.65
CA PRO A 159 -0.97 -9.52 13.71
C PRO A 159 -1.73 -8.60 12.72
N ILE A 160 -1.67 -8.91 11.43
CA ILE A 160 -2.43 -8.17 10.40
C ILE A 160 -3.93 -8.36 10.61
N SER A 161 -4.37 -9.59 10.92
CA SER A 161 -5.77 -9.96 11.08
C SER A 161 -6.49 -9.09 12.12
N GLU A 162 -5.85 -8.87 13.26
CA GLU A 162 -6.43 -8.10 14.35
C GLU A 162 -6.36 -6.59 14.10
N TRP A 163 -5.19 -6.09 13.68
CA TRP A 163 -4.90 -4.65 13.66
C TRP A 163 -5.32 -3.95 12.37
N TRP A 164 -5.33 -4.67 11.24
CA TRP A 164 -5.66 -4.12 9.93
C TRP A 164 -7.00 -4.63 9.41
N LEU A 165 -7.31 -5.91 9.65
CA LEU A 165 -8.54 -6.55 9.16
C LEU A 165 -9.67 -6.59 10.20
N GLN A 166 -9.41 -6.17 11.45
CA GLN A 166 -10.38 -6.14 12.54
C GLN A 166 -11.06 -7.50 12.83
N CYS A 167 -10.36 -8.60 12.56
CA CYS A 167 -10.82 -9.94 12.91
C CYS A 167 -10.79 -10.10 14.43
N LYS A 168 -11.96 -10.20 15.08
CA LYS A 168 -12.08 -10.46 16.52
C LYS A 168 -11.97 -11.96 16.78
N HIS A 169 -11.15 -12.37 17.73
CA HIS A 169 -11.13 -13.75 18.21
C HIS A 169 -12.48 -14.10 18.86
N GLY A 170 -13.15 -15.15 18.39
CA GLY A 170 -14.25 -15.79 19.12
C GLY A 170 -15.65 -15.80 18.51
N SER A 171 -15.84 -15.55 17.21
CA SER A 171 -17.11 -15.92 16.55
C SER A 171 -16.88 -17.01 15.51
N SER A 172 -17.47 -18.18 15.73
CA SER A 172 -17.54 -19.28 14.75
C SER A 172 -18.28 -18.90 13.45
N SER A 173 -18.90 -17.72 13.41
CA SER A 173 -19.47 -17.08 12.23
C SER A 173 -18.51 -16.15 11.48
N SER A 174 -17.36 -15.78 12.07
CA SER A 174 -16.34 -14.95 11.40
C SER A 174 -15.52 -15.72 10.38
N GLU A 175 -15.26 -17.01 10.59
CA GLU A 175 -14.57 -17.85 9.58
C GLU A 175 -15.40 -17.99 8.30
N ALA A 176 -16.72 -18.11 8.40
CA ALA A 176 -17.61 -18.25 7.24
C ALA A 176 -17.80 -16.93 6.48
N VAL A 177 -17.91 -15.79 7.18
CA VAL A 177 -18.03 -14.46 6.54
C VAL A 177 -16.70 -14.02 5.92
N ALA A 178 -15.58 -14.33 6.57
CA ALA A 178 -14.26 -14.14 5.98
C ALA A 178 -14.13 -15.00 4.71
N THR A 179 -14.50 -16.28 4.75
CA THR A 179 -14.49 -17.20 3.58
C THR A 179 -15.39 -16.74 2.43
N ALA A 180 -16.58 -16.19 2.71
CA ALA A 180 -17.49 -15.66 1.68
C ALA A 180 -17.01 -14.34 1.07
N ALA A 181 -16.31 -13.49 1.84
CA ALA A 181 -15.58 -12.36 1.28
C ALA A 181 -14.34 -12.82 0.46
N TYR A 182 -13.69 -13.93 0.85
CA TYR A 182 -12.50 -14.46 0.19
C TYR A 182 -12.75 -15.11 -1.18
N SER A 183 -13.93 -15.69 -1.45
CA SER A 183 -14.21 -16.34 -2.75
C SER A 183 -14.17 -15.36 -3.94
N HIS A 184 -14.55 -14.09 -3.72
CA HIS A 184 -14.44 -13.01 -4.70
C HIS A 184 -13.08 -12.29 -4.69
N LEU A 185 -12.28 -12.41 -3.63
CA LEU A 185 -10.97 -11.77 -3.46
C LEU A 185 -9.78 -12.62 -3.92
N SER A 186 -10.02 -13.79 -4.53
CA SER A 186 -9.03 -14.65 -5.19
C SER A 186 -8.28 -13.98 -6.36
N ARG A 187 -8.72 -12.77 -6.72
CA ARG A 187 -8.16 -11.92 -7.76
C ARG A 187 -6.89 -11.17 -7.35
N TRP A 188 -6.45 -11.13 -6.09
CA TRP A 188 -5.35 -10.24 -5.69
C TRP A 188 -4.25 -10.97 -4.91
N LYS A 189 -2.97 -10.69 -5.19
CA LYS A 189 -1.81 -11.16 -4.41
C LYS A 189 -0.98 -9.93 -3.95
N ARG A 190 -0.42 -9.99 -2.74
CA ARG A 190 0.75 -9.24 -2.23
C ARG A 190 0.83 -7.71 -2.43
N ALA A 191 -0.28 -6.97 -2.42
CA ALA A 191 -0.24 -5.50 -2.43
C ALA A 191 -0.90 -4.90 -1.19
N ALA A 192 -0.35 -3.80 -0.69
CA ALA A 192 -1.02 -3.00 0.34
C ALA A 192 -1.30 -1.60 -0.20
N ILE A 193 -2.59 -1.27 -0.37
CA ILE A 193 -3.03 -0.01 -0.98
C ILE A 193 -3.95 0.71 -0.01
N ILE A 194 -3.76 2.03 0.08
CA ILE A 194 -4.65 2.94 0.80
C ILE A 194 -5.56 3.62 -0.22
N PHE A 195 -6.87 3.53 -0.02
CA PHE A 195 -7.83 4.41 -0.68
C PHE A 195 -8.43 5.35 0.35
N GLU A 196 -8.23 6.65 0.17
CA GLU A 196 -8.94 7.67 0.95
C GLU A 196 -10.24 8.01 0.21
N SER A 197 -11.40 7.68 0.77
CA SER A 197 -12.67 8.21 0.26
C SER A 197 -12.96 9.56 0.92
N ASN A 198 -12.92 10.66 0.16
CA ASN A 198 -13.53 11.91 0.60
C ASN A 198 -15.04 11.81 0.40
N TYR A 199 -15.76 11.28 1.39
CA TYR A 199 -17.22 11.34 1.38
C TYR A 199 -17.69 12.70 1.91
N THR A 200 -17.85 13.69 1.04
CA THR A 200 -18.60 14.91 1.37
C THR A 200 -20.07 14.66 1.06
N GLY A 201 -20.81 14.09 2.02
CA GLY A 201 -22.27 14.09 1.96
C GLY A 201 -22.80 15.52 2.16
N PHE A 202 -23.47 16.07 1.15
CA PHE A 202 -24.26 17.29 1.30
C PHE A 202 -25.49 16.98 2.17
N GLU A 203 -25.51 17.42 3.43
CA GLU A 203 -26.76 17.59 4.17
C GLU A 203 -27.26 19.03 3.95
N ASN A 204 -28.34 19.18 3.17
CA ASN A 204 -29.14 20.39 3.19
C ASN A 204 -29.91 20.43 4.52
N SER A 205 -29.40 21.15 5.52
CA SER A 205 -30.18 21.46 6.72
C SER A 205 -30.68 22.91 6.66
N ASN A 206 -31.92 23.08 6.20
CA ASN A 206 -32.75 24.23 6.57
C ASN A 206 -33.12 24.08 8.05
N HIS A 207 -32.52 24.87 8.94
CA HIS A 207 -33.22 25.66 9.95
C HIS A 207 -32.25 26.29 10.97
N ASN A 208 -32.56 27.56 11.27
CA ASN A 208 -31.99 28.44 12.28
C ASN A 208 -31.69 27.76 13.62
N ASN A 209 -30.48 27.99 14.17
CA ASN A 209 -30.24 28.32 15.58
C ASN A 209 -28.78 28.74 15.81
N GLY A 210 -28.59 29.73 16.69
CA GLY A 210 -27.34 30.48 16.93
C GLY A 210 -26.12 29.70 17.45
N PRO A 211 -25.01 30.40 17.74
CA PRO A 211 -23.68 29.79 17.79
C PRO A 211 -23.50 28.98 19.07
N ARG A 212 -23.49 27.65 18.92
CA ARG A 212 -22.89 26.72 19.89
C ARG A 212 -21.64 26.14 19.26
N GLU A 213 -20.52 26.13 20.00
CA GLU A 213 -19.29 25.42 19.61
C GLU A 213 -19.61 23.96 19.29
N LYS A 214 -19.74 23.66 18.00
CA LYS A 214 -19.83 22.29 17.50
C LYS A 214 -18.43 21.68 17.62
N LYS A 215 -18.26 20.77 18.59
CA LYS A 215 -17.25 19.70 18.53
C LYS A 215 -17.24 19.19 17.09
N ARG A 216 -16.14 19.43 16.36
CA ARG A 216 -15.91 18.88 15.03
C ARG A 216 -15.84 17.36 15.18
N ASN A 217 -16.98 16.70 15.05
CA ASN A 217 -17.05 15.26 14.85
C ASN A 217 -16.27 14.99 13.55
N SER A 218 -15.10 14.38 13.71
CA SER A 218 -14.23 13.91 12.64
C SER A 218 -15.07 13.15 11.61
N LEU A 219 -15.17 13.72 10.41
CA LEU A 219 -15.78 13.07 9.25
C LEU A 219 -15.14 11.69 9.07
N LEU A 220 -15.98 10.67 8.96
CA LEU A 220 -15.58 9.28 8.71
C LEU A 220 -14.91 9.21 7.33
N ILE A 221 -13.59 9.31 7.30
CA ILE A 221 -12.78 8.90 6.16
C ILE A 221 -12.87 7.36 6.12
N ASN A 222 -13.66 6.80 5.19
CA ASN A 222 -13.57 5.37 4.92
C ASN A 222 -12.24 5.12 4.20
N ILE A 223 -11.22 4.75 4.97
CA ILE A 223 -9.97 4.28 4.41
C ILE A 223 -10.14 2.79 4.12
N PHE A 224 -10.29 2.43 2.84
CA PHE A 224 -10.24 1.03 2.46
C PHE A 224 -8.77 0.62 2.39
N ILE A 225 -8.36 -0.24 3.32
CA ILE A 225 -7.06 -0.88 3.28
C ILE A 225 -7.23 -2.24 2.64
N PHE A 226 -6.69 -2.39 1.43
CA PHE A 226 -6.46 -3.71 0.90
C PHE A 226 -5.08 -4.14 1.35
N VAL A 227 -4.94 -4.71 2.56
CA VAL A 227 -3.74 -5.47 2.92
C VAL A 227 -3.89 -6.85 2.29
N ILE A 228 -3.44 -7.00 1.05
CA ILE A 228 -3.52 -8.26 0.33
C ILE A 228 -2.32 -9.12 0.73
N THR A 229 -2.35 -9.67 1.93
CA THR A 229 -1.39 -10.69 2.36
C THR A 229 -2.16 -11.99 2.59
N TYR A 230 -2.18 -12.87 1.58
CA TYR A 230 -2.64 -14.25 1.76
C TYR A 230 -1.52 -15.08 2.36
N TYR A 231 -1.67 -15.49 3.62
CA TYR A 231 -1.20 -16.78 4.13
C TYR A 231 -2.13 -17.19 5.29
N LEU A 232 -2.95 -18.22 5.08
CA LEU A 232 -3.37 -19.12 6.17
C LEU A 232 -2.25 -20.13 6.39
#